data_AF-A0A9N7MH93-F1
#
_entry.id   AF-A0A9N7MH93-F1
#
_cell.length_a   1.000
_cell.length_b   1.000
_cell.length_c   1.000
_cell.angle_alpha   90.00
_cell.angle_beta   90.00
_cell.angle_gamma   90.00
#
_symmetry.space_group_name_H-M   'P 1'
#
loop_
_entity.id
_entity.type
_entity.pdbx_description
1 polymer ?
#
loop_
_entity_poly.entity_id
_entity_poly.type
_entity_poly.pdbx_seq_one_letter_code
_entity_poly.pdbx_strand_id
1 'polypeptide(L)'
;STDIVDEAITFFRANVFFRNFDIKSSADKLLIYLTFYINIALKRLEGCRTLAEGTKAIINLGLDKVPVPGEHGFPFPGLFANPQSQQEA
;
A
#
# COMPACT_ATOMS: atom_id res chain seq x y z
N SER A 1 -3.53 -15.84 -13.88
CA SER A 1 -3.33 -16.36 -12.51
C SER A 1 -3.58 -15.20 -11.58
N THR A 2 -4.34 -15.38 -10.50
CA THR A 2 -4.58 -14.33 -9.50
C THR A 2 -3.41 -14.25 -8.54
N ASP A 3 -2.96 -13.05 -8.20
CA ASP A 3 -1.95 -12.81 -7.18
C ASP A 3 -2.46 -11.89 -6.04
N ILE A 4 -1.57 -11.55 -5.10
CA ILE A 4 -1.91 -10.74 -3.92
C ILE A 4 -2.29 -9.29 -4.27
N VAL A 5 -1.82 -8.75 -5.40
CA VAL A 5 -2.18 -7.41 -5.87
C VAL A 5 -3.61 -7.45 -6.44
N ASP A 6 -3.93 -8.47 -7.23
CA ASP A 6 -5.31 -8.70 -7.70
C ASP A 6 -6.28 -8.84 -6.53
N GLU A 7 -5.88 -9.59 -5.49
CA GLU A 7 -6.66 -9.78 -4.27
C GLU A 7 -6.89 -8.45 -3.53
N ALA A 8 -5.83 -7.65 -3.35
CA ALA A 8 -5.91 -6.34 -2.71
C ALA A 8 -6.86 -5.39 -3.45
N ILE A 9 -6.77 -5.32 -4.78
CA ILE A 9 -7.66 -4.48 -5.61
C ILE A 9 -9.11 -4.99 -5.52
N THR A 10 -9.30 -6.32 -5.60
CA THR A 10 -10.62 -6.96 -5.54
C THR A 10 -11.33 -6.67 -4.23
N PHE A 11 -10.64 -6.78 -3.09
CA PHE A 11 -11.22 -6.58 -1.77
C PHE A 11 -11.13 -5.14 -1.25
N PHE A 12 -10.44 -4.23 -1.94
CA PHE A 12 -10.19 -2.86 -1.49
C PHE A 12 -11.45 -2.14 -1.00
N ARG A 13 -12.54 -2.17 -1.80
CA ARG A 13 -13.79 -1.48 -1.48
C ARG A 13 -14.47 -2.00 -0.21
N ALA A 14 -14.28 -3.28 0.13
CA ALA A 14 -14.77 -3.83 1.39
C ALA A 14 -13.81 -3.46 2.53
N ASN A 15 -12.51 -3.67 2.32
CA ASN A 15 -11.48 -3.54 3.33
C ASN A 15 -11.30 -2.11 3.86
N VAL A 16 -11.45 -1.10 3.00
CA VAL A 16 -11.19 0.31 3.34
C VAL A 16 -12.13 0.88 4.41
N PHE A 17 -13.28 0.26 4.66
CA PHE A 17 -14.24 0.69 5.68
C PHE A 17 -14.01 0.07 7.07
N PHE A 18 -13.21 -1.00 7.16
CA PHE A 18 -12.97 -1.65 8.43
C PHE A 18 -11.94 -0.88 9.26
N ARG A 19 -12.24 -0.72 10.55
CA ARG A 19 -11.31 -0.12 11.52
C ARG A 19 -10.36 -1.14 12.15
N ASN A 20 -10.77 -2.41 12.18
CA ASN A 20 -10.02 -3.51 12.77
C ASN A 20 -9.82 -4.60 11.73
N PHE A 21 -8.64 -5.21 11.71
CA PHE A 21 -8.31 -6.33 10.84
C PHE A 21 -7.64 -7.42 11.68
N ASP A 22 -8.19 -8.64 11.64
CA ASP A 22 -7.62 -9.78 12.37
C ASP A 22 -6.46 -10.38 11.57
N ILE A 23 -5.23 -10.16 12.03
CA ILE A 23 -4.00 -10.56 11.33
C ILE A 23 -3.66 -12.00 11.70
N LYS A 24 -3.81 -12.93 10.75
CA LYS A 24 -3.58 -14.36 10.97
C LYS A 24 -2.24 -14.82 10.39
N SER A 25 -1.70 -14.07 9.44
CA SER A 25 -0.51 -14.45 8.67
C SER A 25 0.30 -13.24 8.21
N SER A 26 1.50 -13.49 7.71
CA SER A 26 2.32 -12.46 7.05
C SER A 26 1.69 -11.94 5.75
N ALA A 27 0.86 -12.76 5.07
CA ALA A 27 0.15 -12.35 3.87
C ALA A 27 -0.89 -11.25 4.17
N ASP A 28 -1.56 -11.33 5.32
CA ASP A 28 -2.50 -10.31 5.77
C ASP A 28 -1.82 -8.95 5.98
N LYS A 29 -0.58 -8.95 6.49
CA LYS A 29 0.21 -7.72 6.63
C LYS A 29 0.48 -7.08 5.26
N LEU A 30 0.81 -7.90 4.26
CA LEU A 30 0.99 -7.41 2.89
C LEU A 30 -0.32 -6.88 2.31
N LEU A 31 -1.45 -7.56 2.54
CA LEU A 31 -2.77 -7.10 2.10
C LEU A 31 -3.16 -5.75 2.73
N ILE A 32 -2.86 -5.55 4.02
CA ILE A 32 -3.05 -4.27 4.72
C ILE A 32 -2.19 -3.17 4.08
N TYR A 33 -0.91 -3.44 3.82
CA TYR A 33 -0.01 -2.48 3.17
C TYR A 33 -0.50 -2.11 1.77
N LEU A 34 -0.90 -3.10 0.96
CA LEU A 34 -1.45 -2.86 -0.38
C LEU A 34 -2.75 -2.05 -0.34
N THR A 35 -3.64 -2.33 0.62
CA THR A 35 -4.87 -1.55 0.83
C THR A 35 -4.55 -0.08 1.14
N PHE A 36 -3.53 0.19 1.95
CA PHE A 36 -3.06 1.54 2.20
C PHE A 36 -2.42 2.18 0.96
N TYR A 37 -1.60 1.43 0.22
CA TYR A 37 -0.96 1.93 -1.00
C TYR A 37 -1.99 2.30 -2.08
N ILE A 38 -3.05 1.52 -2.22
CA ILE A 38 -4.19 1.85 -3.10
C ILE A 38 -4.83 3.19 -2.69
N ASN A 39 -4.98 3.47 -1.38
CA ASN A 39 -5.47 4.78 -0.93
C ASN A 39 -4.53 5.94 -1.33
N ILE A 40 -3.21 5.76 -1.25
CA ILE A 40 -2.25 6.78 -1.73
C ILE A 40 -2.40 6.98 -3.24
N ALA A 41 -2.49 5.88 -4.00
CA ALA A 41 -2.68 5.92 -5.45
C ALA A 41 -3.97 6.68 -5.83
N LEU A 42 -5.07 6.41 -5.14
CA LEU A 42 -6.35 7.09 -5.36
C LEU A 42 -6.26 8.59 -5.04
N LYS A 43 -5.59 8.98 -3.95
CA LYS A 43 -5.33 10.40 -3.65
C LYS A 43 -4.49 11.08 -4.72
N ARG A 44 -3.48 10.40 -5.26
CA ARG A 44 -2.67 10.91 -6.38
C ARG A 44 -3.52 11.10 -7.64
N LEU A 45 -4.49 10.20 -7.87
CA LEU A 45 -5.37 10.21 -9.03
C LEU A 45 -6.53 11.21 -8.94
N GLU A 46 -6.88 11.71 -7.75
CA GLU A 46 -8.04 12.59 -7.52
C GLU A 46 -8.09 13.82 -8.45
N GLY A 47 -6.92 14.33 -8.86
CA GLY A 47 -6.79 15.48 -9.77
C GLY A 47 -6.63 15.13 -11.26
N CYS A 48 -6.39 13.87 -11.61
CA CYS A 48 -6.11 13.45 -12.99
C CYS A 48 -7.41 13.36 -13.79
N ARG A 49 -7.46 14.02 -14.96
CA ARG A 49 -8.68 14.05 -15.80
C ARG A 49 -8.59 13.13 -17.01
N THR A 50 -7.41 12.65 -17.32
CA THR A 50 -7.18 11.71 -18.43
C THR A 50 -6.43 10.47 -17.98
N LEU A 51 -6.59 9.37 -18.73
CA LEU A 51 -5.85 8.14 -18.51
C LEU A 51 -4.33 8.38 -18.61
N ALA A 52 -3.88 9.19 -19.57
CA ALA A 52 -2.46 9.48 -19.75
C ALA A 52 -1.85 10.21 -18.54
N GLU A 53 -2.56 11.21 -18.00
CA GLU A 53 -2.15 11.90 -16.77
C GLU A 53 -2.12 10.95 -15.57
N GLY A 54 -3.17 10.13 -15.40
CA GLY A 54 -3.27 9.17 -14.32
C GLY A 54 -2.16 8.13 -14.36
N THR A 55 -1.91 7.53 -15.54
CA THR A 55 -0.82 6.58 -15.75
C THR A 55 0.53 7.19 -15.41
N LYS A 56 0.82 8.41 -15.88
CA LYS A 56 2.06 9.13 -15.54
C LYS A 56 2.16 9.38 -14.03
N ALA A 57 1.06 9.76 -13.38
CA ALA A 57 1.04 10.04 -11.95
C ALA A 57 1.31 8.78 -11.10
N ILE A 58 0.77 7.63 -11.49
CA ILE A 58 1.01 6.35 -10.81
C ILE A 58 2.42 5.82 -11.06
N ILE A 59 2.94 5.93 -12.28
CA ILE A 59 4.34 5.57 -12.58
C ILE A 59 5.29 6.39 -11.69
N ASN A 60 5.05 7.70 -11.59
CA ASN A 60 5.86 8.56 -10.72
C ASN A 60 5.72 8.18 -9.24
N LEU A 61 4.51 7.84 -8.77
CA LEU A 61 4.30 7.37 -7.41
C LEU A 61 5.08 6.08 -7.09
N GLY A 62 5.24 5.18 -8.07
CA GLY A 62 6.04 3.97 -7.91
C GLY A 62 7.55 4.22 -7.83
N LEU A 63 8.01 5.37 -8.32
CA LEU A 63 9.41 5.82 -8.22
C LEU A 63 9.68 6.66 -6.97
N ASP A 64 8.62 7.24 -6.39
CA ASP A 64 8.72 8.03 -5.16
C ASP A 64 9.10 7.14 -3.96
N LYS A 65 9.82 7.73 -2.99
CA LYS A 65 10.17 7.03 -1.77
C LYS A 65 8.93 6.83 -0.91
N VAL A 66 8.50 5.58 -0.77
CA VAL A 66 7.39 5.20 0.11
C VAL A 66 7.96 4.91 1.50
N PRO A 67 7.34 5.42 2.59
CA PRO A 67 7.83 5.13 3.94
C PRO A 67 7.78 3.62 4.19
N VAL A 68 8.87 3.10 4.74
CA VAL A 68 9.05 1.68 5.09
C VAL A 68 9.05 1.49 6.61
N PRO A 69 8.86 0.26 7.14
CA PRO A 69 8.95 0.01 8.57
C PRO A 69 10.23 0.57 9.20
N GLY A 70 10.08 1.35 10.27
CA GLY A 70 11.18 2.02 10.95
C GLY A 70 11.45 3.46 10.51
N GLU A 71 10.87 3.92 9.40
CA GLU A 71 10.98 5.32 8.97
C GLU A 71 9.90 6.22 9.59
N HIS A 72 10.24 7.50 9.79
CA HIS A 72 9.29 8.51 10.22
C HIS A 72 8.19 8.68 9.16
N GLY A 73 6.93 8.55 9.58
CA GLY A 73 5.76 8.65 8.68
C GLY A 73 5.22 7.30 8.20
N PHE A 74 5.81 6.17 8.60
CA PHE A 74 5.21 4.85 8.36
C PHE A 74 3.92 4.68 9.19
N PRO A 75 2.77 4.37 8.58
CA PRO A 75 1.46 4.50 9.22
C PRO A 75 1.08 3.32 10.12
N PHE A 76 1.88 2.26 10.19
CA PHE A 76 1.53 1.00 10.86
C PHE A 76 2.47 0.67 12.03
N PRO A 77 2.38 1.40 13.16
CA PRO A 77 3.26 1.18 14.31
C PRO A 77 3.08 -0.22 14.88
N GLY A 78 4.18 -0.94 15.11
CA GLY A 78 4.20 -2.27 15.72
C GLY A 78 3.65 -3.42 14.87
N LEU A 79 3.07 -3.13 13.70
CA LEU A 79 2.53 -4.17 12.81
C LEU A 79 3.63 -4.88 12.00
N PHE A 80 4.63 -4.11 11.56
CA PHE A 80 5.76 -4.59 10.77
C PHE A 80 7.04 -4.55 11.60
N ALA A 81 7.90 -5.54 11.39
CA ALA A 81 9.23 -5.54 11.99
C ALA A 81 10.10 -4.49 11.29
N ASN A 82 10.96 -3.83 12.07
CA ASN A 82 11.97 -2.95 11.51
C ASN A 82 13.05 -3.79 10.81
N PRO A 83 13.68 -3.28 9.73
CA PRO A 83 14.79 -3.96 9.09
C PRO A 83 15.94 -4.14 10.08
N GLN A 84 16.55 -5.34 10.10
CA GLN A 84 17.64 -5.69 11.03
C GLN A 84 19.02 -5.36 10.45
N SER A 85 19.11 -5.11 9.15
CA SER A 85 20.35 -4.80 8.45
C SER A 85 20.12 -3.82 7.30
N GLN A 86 21.20 -3.26 6.75
CA GLN A 86 21.15 -2.46 5.52
C GLN A 86 20.73 -3.27 4.28
N GLN A 87 20.82 -4.60 4.33
CA GLN A 87 20.37 -5.46 3.21
C GLN A 87 18.86 -5.71 3.26
N GLU A 88 18.25 -5.60 4.43
CA GLU A 88 16.79 -5.68 4.61
C GLU A 88 16.09 -4.32 4.45
N ALA A 89 16.86 -3.22 4.46
CA ALA A 89 16.38 -1.84 4.33
C ALA A 89 16.48 -1.35 2.88
#